data_AF-A0A7K8SGB0-F1
#
_entry.id   AF-A0A7K8SGB0-F1
#
_cell.length_a   1.000
_cell.length_b   1.000
_cell.length_c   1.000
_cell.angle_alpha   90.00
_cell.angle_beta   90.00
_cell.angle_gamma   90.00
#
_symmetry.space_group_name_H-M   'P 1'
#
loop_
_entity.id
_entity.type
_entity.pdbx_description
1 polymer ?
#
loop_
_entity_poly.entity_id
_entity_poly.type
_entity_poly.pdbx_seq_one_letter_code
_entity_poly.pdbx_strand_id
1 'polypeptide(L)' 'DTFSLGVCNGCQLMALLGWVGTLPGDAGGPVAAVALERNLSGRFESRFVTVRVEPGPAVLLRGMQGARLGVWVAHGEG' A
#
# COMPACT_ATOMS: atom_id res chain seq x y z
N ASP A 1 -10.41 15.58 -11.65
CA ASP A 1 -10.10 14.31 -12.33
C ASP A 1 -8.61 14.01 -12.33
N THR A 2 -8.07 13.65 -11.16
CA THR A 2 -6.67 13.25 -11.04
C THR A 2 -6.60 11.97 -10.23
N PHE A 3 -5.80 11.02 -10.69
CA PHE A 3 -5.49 9.80 -9.96
C PHE A 3 -4.03 9.81 -9.52
N SER A 4 -3.73 9.14 -8.41
CA SER A 4 -2.37 9.01 -7.89
C SER A 4 -2.09 7.54 -7.56
N LEU A 5 -0.83 7.14 -7.75
CA LEU A 5 -0.34 5.79 -7.47
C LEU A 5 1.03 5.88 -6.80
N GLY A 6 1.14 5.30 -5.61
CA GLY A 6 2.41 5.13 -4.90
C GLY A 6 2.82 3.67 -4.92
N VAL A 7 4.06 3.38 -5.36
CA VAL A 7 4.62 2.02 -5.38
C VAL A 7 5.90 1.99 -4.54
N CYS A 8 6.04 0.98 -3.67
CA CYS A 8 7.17 0.83 -2.75
C CYS A 8 7.42 2.12 -1.96
N ASN A 9 8.56 2.80 -2.14
CA ASN A 9 8.85 4.09 -1.47
C ASN A 9 7.79 5.17 -1.71
N GLY A 10 7.12 5.14 -2.88
CA GLY A 10 6.00 6.06 -3.15
C GLY A 10 4.77 5.77 -2.26
N CYS A 11 4.52 4.51 -1.92
CA CYS A 11 3.46 4.12 -0.99
C CYS A 11 3.79 4.61 0.43
N GLN A 12 5.04 4.46 0.86
CA GLN A 12 5.54 4.98 2.15
C GLN A 12 5.33 6.49 2.25
N LEU A 13 5.70 7.25 1.21
CA LEU A 13 5.49 8.69 1.19
C LEU A 13 4.00 9.06 1.30
N MET A 14 3.13 8.39 0.54
CA MET A 14 1.68 8.67 0.60
C MET A 14 1.07 8.32 1.95
N ALA A 15 1.55 7.26 2.60
CA ALA A 15 1.15 6.92 3.97
C ALA A 15 1.60 8.01 4.96
N LEU A 16 2.86 8.46 4.89
CA LEU A 16 3.39 9.55 5.72
C LEU A 16 2.66 10.89 5.52
N LEU A 17 2.19 11.17 4.30
CA LEU A 17 1.36 12.34 4.00
C LEU A 17 -0.10 12.19 4.46
N GLY A 18 -0.49 11.02 4.99
CA GLY A 18 -1.86 10.73 5.44
C GLY A 18 -2.87 10.54 4.30
N TRP A 19 -2.40 10.30 3.07
CA TRP A 19 -3.25 10.11 1.89
C TRP A 19 -3.76 8.67 1.74
N VAL A 20 -3.11 7.73 2.43
CA VAL A 20 -3.45 6.30 2.47
C VAL A 20 -3.62 5.87 3.92
N GLY A 21 -4.67 5.08 4.20
CA GLY A 21 -4.90 4.51 5.53
C GLY A 21 -5.76 5.35 6.47
N THR A 22 -6.11 6.59 6.10
CA THR A 22 -7.03 7.45 6.85
C THR A 22 -8.49 7.06 6.56
N LEU A 23 -9.24 6.67 7.60
CA LEU A 23 -10.65 6.37 7.48
C LEU A 23 -11.50 7.64 7.67
N PRO A 24 -12.69 7.74 7.03
CA PRO A 24 -13.62 8.83 7.30
C PRO A 24 -14.04 8.80 8.78
N GLY A 25 -13.59 9.80 9.56
CA GLY A 25 -13.87 9.90 11.00
C GLY A 25 -12.61 10.00 11.87
N ASP A 26 -11.43 9.71 11.32
CA ASP A 26 -10.16 9.97 12.03
C ASP A 26 -9.93 11.48 12.09
N ALA A 27 -10.13 12.07 13.27
CA ALA A 27 -9.82 13.47 13.54
C ALA A 27 -8.32 13.70 13.26
N GLY A 28 -8.04 14.54 12.25
CA GLY A 28 -6.70 14.75 11.71
C GLY A 28 -5.64 15.10 12.74
N GLY A 29 -4.92 14.08 13.19
CA GLY A 29 -3.64 14.21 13.88
C GLY A 29 -2.48 14.05 12.89
N PRO A 30 -1.28 14.58 13.20
CA PRO A 30 -0.09 14.56 12.32
C PRO A 30 0.54 13.16 12.15
N VAL A 31 -0.11 12.10 12.63
CA VAL A 31 0.42 10.73 12.65
C VAL A 31 -0.32 9.93 11.59
N ALA A 32 0.43 9.33 10.67
CA ALA A 32 -0.12 8.46 9.65
C ALA A 32 -0.90 7.31 10.31
N ALA A 33 -2.17 7.11 9.91
CA ALA A 33 -2.99 6.01 10.41
C ALA A 33 -2.41 4.62 10.03
N VAL A 34 -1.53 4.60 9.03
CA VAL A 34 -0.77 3.42 8.60
C VAL A 34 0.69 3.84 8.38
N ALA A 35 1.62 3.07 8.92
CA ALA A 35 3.05 3.21 8.66
C ALA A 35 3.60 1.89 8.11
N LEU A 36 4.44 1.99 7.07
CA LEU A 36 5.20 0.86 6.53
C LEU A 36 6.54 0.85 7.24
N GLU A 37 6.76 -0.14 8.09
CA GLU A 37 7.93 -0.24 8.96
C GLU A 37 8.83 -1.39 8.55
N ARG A 38 9.98 -1.51 9.22
CA ARG A 38 10.97 -2.55 8.97
C ARG A 38 10.34 -3.94 9.04
N ASN A 39 10.63 -4.74 8.01
CA ASN A 39 10.15 -6.11 7.91
C ASN A 39 10.47 -6.90 9.20
N LEU A 40 9.55 -7.78 9.62
CA LEU A 40 9.76 -8.65 10.79
C LEU A 40 11.02 -9.53 10.67
N SER A 41 11.42 -9.90 9.44
CA SER A 41 12.67 -10.63 9.19
C SER A 41 13.94 -9.80 9.45
N GLY A 42 13.78 -8.49 9.63
CA GLY A 42 14.87 -7.54 9.85
C GLY A 42 15.78 -7.32 8.64
N ARG A 43 15.40 -7.81 7.45
CA ARG A 43 16.19 -7.78 6.21
C ARG A 43 15.36 -7.29 5.03
N PHE A 44 16.07 -6.85 3.99
CA PHE A 44 15.48 -6.60 2.68
C PHE A 44 14.98 -7.90 2.05
N GLU A 45 13.77 -7.87 1.50
CA GLU A 45 13.17 -9.01 0.82
C GLU A 45 12.96 -8.70 -0.65
N SER A 46 13.54 -9.54 -1.51
CA SER A 46 13.29 -9.58 -2.96
C SER A 46 12.65 -10.92 -3.30
N ARG A 47 11.36 -10.92 -3.60
CA ARG A 47 10.58 -12.16 -3.79
C ARG A 47 9.54 -11.99 -4.88
N PHE A 48 9.14 -13.10 -5.49
CA PHE A 48 7.95 -13.16 -6.31
C PHE A 48 6.84 -13.81 -5.49
N VAL A 49 5.78 -13.07 -5.20
CA VAL A 49 4.68 -13.51 -4.32
C VAL A 49 3.37 -13.55 -5.10
N THR A 50 2.44 -14.38 -4.64
CA THR A 50 1.07 -14.35 -5.16
C THR A 50 0.21 -13.46 -4.27
N VAL A 51 -0.46 -12.48 -4.86
CA VAL A 51 -1.42 -11.61 -4.19
C VAL A 51 -2.81 -11.82 -4.77
N ARG A 52 -3.84 -11.47 -3.99
CA ARG A 52 -5.23 -11.40 -4.45
C ARG A 52 -5.69 -9.96 -4.40
N VAL A 53 -6.36 -9.52 -5.46
CA VAL A 53 -7.00 -8.20 -5.48
C VAL A 53 -8.33 -8.30 -4.75
N GLU A 54 -8.42 -7.67 -3.58
CA GLU A 54 -9.67 -7.59 -2.81
C GLU A 54 -10.61 -6.49 -3.37
N PRO A 55 -11.92 -6.56 -3.10
CA PRO A 55 -12.85 -5.50 -3.45
C PRO A 55 -12.48 -4.18 -2.77
N GLY A 56 -12.63 -3.06 -3.49
CA GLY A 56 -12.33 -1.74 -2.93
C GLY A 56 -12.64 -0.59 -3.88
N PRO A 57 -12.51 0.67 -3.41
CA PRO A 57 -12.82 1.87 -4.18
C PRO A 57 -11.72 2.26 -5.19
N ALA A 58 -10.58 1.56 -5.21
CA ALA A 58 -9.44 1.89 -6.04
C ALA A 58 -9.77 1.78 -7.54
N VAL A 59 -9.84 2.92 -8.23
CA VAL A 59 -10.20 2.99 -9.66
C VAL A 59 -9.20 2.24 -10.54
N LEU A 60 -7.92 2.23 -10.19
CA LEU A 60 -6.86 1.55 -10.94
C LEU A 60 -6.96 0.01 -10.89
N LEU A 61 -7.77 -0.55 -9.99
CA LEU A 61 -7.97 -2.00 -9.82
C LEU A 61 -9.37 -2.45 -10.27
N ARG A 62 -10.11 -1.59 -10.97
CA ARG A 62 -11.48 -1.87 -11.40
C ARG A 62 -11.50 -3.03 -12.40
N GLY A 63 -12.36 -4.03 -12.15
CA GLY A 63 -12.48 -5.24 -12.98
C GLY A 63 -11.49 -6.33 -12.63
N MET A 64 -10.59 -6.11 -11.66
CA MET A 64 -9.60 -7.10 -11.23
C MET A 64 -9.98 -7.79 -9.91
N GLN A 65 -11.12 -7.46 -9.31
CA GLN A 65 -11.56 -8.02 -8.03
C GLN A 65 -11.58 -9.56 -8.08
N GLY A 66 -10.93 -10.19 -7.11
CA GLY A 66 -10.78 -11.63 -7.01
C GLY A 66 -9.65 -12.23 -7.84
N ALA A 67 -9.02 -11.47 -8.74
CA ALA A 67 -7.87 -11.95 -9.50
C ALA A 67 -6.71 -12.33 -8.57
N ARG A 68 -6.00 -13.40 -8.92
CA ARG A 68 -4.78 -13.85 -8.26
C ARG A 68 -3.61 -13.63 -9.20
N LEU A 69 -2.64 -12.82 -8.79
CA LEU A 69 -1.55 -12.34 -9.63
C LEU A 69 -0.21 -12.59 -8.95
N GLY A 70 0.80 -12.91 -9.75
CA GLY A 70 2.19 -12.90 -9.28
C GLY A 70 2.76 -11.48 -9.33
N VAL A 71 3.39 -11.03 -8.25
CA VAL A 71 3.95 -9.68 -8.11
C VAL A 71 5.35 -9.76 -7.51
N TRP A 72 6.27 -8.96 -8.04
CA TRP A 72 7.59 -8.77 -7.45
C TRP A 72 7.51 -7.81 -6.26
N VAL A 73 8.05 -8.22 -5.12
CA VAL A 73 8.28 -7.38 -3.94
C VAL A 73 9.78 -7.15 -3.77
N ALA A 74 10.14 -5.93 -3.39
CA ALA A 74 11.52 -5.50 -3.22
C ALA A 74 11.56 -4.37 -2.18
N HIS A 75 11.54 -4.71 -0.89
CA HIS A 75 11.50 -3.74 0.21
C HIS A 75 12.18 -4.25 1.48
N GLY A 76 12.73 -3.33 2.28
CA GLY A 76 13.18 -3.59 3.66
C GLY A 76 12.21 -3.08 4.72
N GLU A 77 11.30 -2.20 4.32
CA GLU A 77 10.25 -1.61 5.15
C GLU A 77 8.96 -1.63 4.34
N GLY A 78 7.99 -2.45 4.71
CA GLY A 78 6.77 -2.63 3.90
C GLY A 78 5.65 -3.35 4.62
#